data_AF-A0A3M2C3S8-F1
#
_entry.id   AF-A0A3M2C3S8-F1
#
_cell.length_a   1.000
_cell.length_b   1.000
_cell.length_c   1.000
_cell.angle_alpha   90.00
_cell.angle_beta   90.00
_cell.angle_gamma   90.00
#
_symmetry.space_group_name_H-M   'P 1'
#
loop_
_entity.id
_entity.type
_entity.pdbx_description
1 polymer ?
#
loop_
_entity_poly.entity_id
_entity_poly.type
_entity_poly.pdbx_seq_one_letter_code
_entity_poly.pdbx_strand_id
1 'polypeptide(L)' 'DVYVTDKSGRPVSGLSREDFELRVDGRPVEITNFLAVAAPPPPELRVATLEERRESLQVRAVVPPGA' A
#
# COMPACT_ATOMS: atom_id res chain seq x y z
N ASP A 1 5.90 5.90 -11.47
CA ASP A 1 5.42 6.29 -10.13
C ASP A 1 6.58 6.57 -9.20
N VAL A 2 6.35 7.41 -8.20
CA VAL A 2 7.36 7.82 -7.20
C VAL A 2 6.79 7.49 -5.82
N TYR A 3 7.61 6.88 -4.96
CA TYR A 3 7.24 6.52 -3.59
C TYR A 3 8.20 7.17 -2.60
N VAL A 4 7.65 7.63 -1.47
CA VAL A 4 8.43 8.12 -0.34
C VAL A 4 8.49 7.02 0.70
N THR A 5 9.70 6.60 1.06
CA THR A 5 9.93 5.56 2.06
C THR A 5 10.83 6.07 3.17
N ASP A 6 10.70 5.48 4.34
CA ASP A 6 11.65 5.65 5.42
C ASP A 6 12.99 4.93 5.12
N LYS A 7 13.93 5.01 6.06
CA LYS A 7 15.25 4.37 5.96
C LYS A 7 15.19 2.83 5.89
N SER A 8 14.09 2.23 6.33
CA SER A 8 13.84 0.78 6.33
C SER A 8 13.06 0.33 5.09
N GLY A 9 12.72 1.25 4.17
CA GLY A 9 11.93 0.98 2.98
C GLY A 9 10.41 0.94 3.22
N ARG A 10 9.93 1.36 4.40
CA ARG A 10 8.48 1.40 4.68
C ARG A 10 7.87 2.66 4.08
N PRO A 11 6.70 2.59 3.41
CA PRO A 11 6.03 3.77 2.88
C PRO A 11 5.73 4.79 3.97
N VAL A 12 6.06 6.05 3.71
CA VAL A 12 5.69 7.17 4.59
C VAL A 12 4.28 7.61 4.23
N SER A 13 3.38 7.60 5.23
CA SER A 13 1.98 8.01 5.09
C SER A 13 1.73 9.40 5.66
N GLY A 14 0.62 10.02 5.26
CA GLY A 14 0.18 11.29 5.83
C GLY A 14 0.94 12.53 5.33
N LEU A 15 1.71 12.38 4.25
CA LEU A 15 2.40 13.49 3.60
C LEU A 15 1.39 14.43 2.94
N SER A 16 1.64 15.72 3.08
CA SER A 16 0.84 16.77 2.47
C SER A 16 1.67 17.56 1.46
N ARG A 17 1.03 18.49 0.75
CA ARG A 17 1.69 19.30 -0.29
C ARG A 17 2.83 20.14 0.31
N GLU A 18 2.65 20.59 1.54
CA GLU A 18 3.53 21.49 2.27
C GLU A 18 4.86 20.84 2.66
N ASP A 19 4.95 19.50 2.60
CA ASP A 19 6.18 18.74 2.85
C ASP A 19 7.13 18.73 1.64
N PHE A 20 6.73 19.31 0.50
CA PHE A 20 7.48 19.25 -0.75
C PHE A 20 7.75 20.63 -1.36
N GLU A 21 8.93 20.78 -1.97
CA GLU A 21 9.26 21.88 -2.87
C GLU A 21 9.44 21.33 -4.29
N LEU A 22 8.63 21.80 -5.23
CA LEU A 22 8.80 21.47 -6.64
C LEU A 22 9.77 22.47 -7.28
N ARG A 23 10.79 21.95 -7.97
CA ARG A 23 11.74 22.76 -8.75
C ARG A 23 11.73 22.35 -10.21
N VAL A 24 11.73 23.34 -11.09
CA VAL A 24 11.93 23.16 -12.54
C VAL A 24 13.14 23.98 -12.95
N ASP A 25 14.12 23.32 -13.56
CA ASP A 25 15.42 23.93 -13.92
C ASP A 25 16.09 24.65 -12.74
N GLY A 26 15.95 24.08 -11.54
CA GLY A 26 16.51 24.62 -10.31
C GLY A 26 15.72 25.77 -9.67
N ARG A 27 14.63 26.24 -10.29
CA ARG A 27 13.79 27.32 -9.76
C ARG A 27 12.56 26.76 -9.03
N PRO A 28 12.21 27.25 -7.83
CA PRO A 28 10.97 26.85 -7.14
C PRO A 28 9.73 27.21 -7.96
N VAL A 29 8.76 26.31 -7.99
CA VAL A 29 7.46 26.50 -8.61
C VAL A 29 6.35 26.04 -7.67
N GLU A 30 5.18 26.67 -7.78
CA GLU A 30 4.02 26.33 -6.94
C GLU A 30 3.44 24.97 -7.34
N ILE A 31 3.18 24.13 -6.34
CA ILE A 31 2.41 22.91 -6.51
C ILE A 31 0.93 23.30 -6.51
N THR A 32 0.25 23.21 -7.65
CA THR A 32 -1.18 23.55 -7.76
C THR A 32 -2.11 22.35 -7.55
N ASN A 33 -1.64 21.15 -7.90
CA ASN A 33 -2.34 19.89 -7.74
C ASN A 33 -1.49 18.91 -6.95
N PHE A 34 -2.11 18.23 -5.98
CA PHE A 34 -1.46 17.22 -5.16
C PHE A 34 -2.44 16.09 -4.89
N LEU A 35 -1.97 14.85 -5.05
CA LEU A 35 -2.74 13.64 -4.77
C LEU A 35 -1.85 12.66 -4.01
N ALA A 36 -2.17 12.41 -2.75
CA ALA A 36 -1.57 11.32 -1.98
C ALA A 36 -2.30 10.01 -2.31
N VAL A 37 -1.58 9.05 -2.89
CA VAL A 37 -2.07 7.69 -3.12
C VAL A 37 -1.47 6.76 -2.07
N ALA A 38 -2.32 5.95 -1.43
CA ALA A 38 -1.86 4.90 -0.54
C ALA A 38 -1.02 3.90 -1.34
N ALA A 39 0.22 3.68 -0.91
CA ALA A 39 1.05 2.65 -1.51
C ALA A 39 0.34 1.29 -1.33
N PRO A 40 0.26 0.45 -2.38
CA PRO A 40 -0.23 -0.90 -2.22
C PRO A 40 0.61 -1.64 -1.15
N PRO A 41 0.01 -2.54 -0.36
CA PRO A 41 0.77 -3.29 0.63
C PRO A 41 1.91 -4.03 -0.05
N PRO A 42 3.11 -4.08 0.57
CA PRO A 42 4.25 -4.83 0.07
C PRO A 42 3.83 -6.25 -0.33
N PRO A 43 4.44 -6.84 -1.38
CA PRO A 43 4.10 -8.18 -1.84
C PRO A 43 4.19 -9.24 -0.72
N GLU A 44 5.06 -9.04 0.26
CA GLU A 44 5.20 -9.89 1.45
C GLU A 44 3.96 -9.87 2.38
N LEU A 45 3.29 -8.71 2.52
CA LEU A 45 2.01 -8.61 3.26
C LEU A 45 0.84 -9.23 2.48
N ARG A 46 0.95 -9.32 1.15
CA ARG A 46 -0.06 -9.97 0.30
C ARG A 46 -0.04 -11.49 0.43
N VAL A 47 1.14 -12.10 0.64
CA VAL A 47 1.23 -13.55 0.87
C VAL A 47 0.70 -13.95 2.24
N ALA A 48 0.99 -13.17 3.29
CA ALA A 48 0.45 -13.43 4.63
C ALA A 48 -1.10 -13.41 4.66
N THR A 49 -1.72 -12.43 3.98
CA THR A 49 -3.19 -12.29 3.93
C THR A 49 -3.90 -13.32 3.06
N LEU A 50 -3.18 -13.97 2.13
CA LEU A 50 -3.74 -15.06 1.30
C LEU A 50 -3.71 -16.40 2.04
N GLU A 51 -2.67 -16.67 2.82
CA GLU A 51 -2.54 -17.91 3.61
C GLU A 51 -3.57 -17.97 4.74
N GLU A 52 -3.80 -16.87 5.47
CA GLU A 52 -4.87 -16.81 6.50
C GLU A 52 -6.28 -17.00 5.92
N ARG A 53 -6.53 -16.53 4.69
CA ARG A 53 -7.80 -16.73 3.99
C ARG A 53 -7.97 -18.16 3.47
N ARG A 54 -6.87 -18.87 3.20
CA ARG A 54 -6.90 -20.28 2.76
C ARG A 54 -7.24 -21.22 3.90
N GLU A 55 -6.67 -21.01 5.08
CA GLU A 55 -6.96 -21.84 6.26
C GLU A 55 -8.42 -21.71 6.71
N SER A 56 -9.00 -20.50 6.64
CA SER A 56 -10.38 -20.24 7.06
C SER A 56 -11.45 -20.74 6.08
N LEU A 57 -11.12 -20.95 4.80
CA LEU A 57 -12.02 -21.58 3.82
C LEU A 57 -12.08 -23.11 3.96
N GLN A 58 -11.04 -23.74 4.52
CA GLN A 58 -10.94 -25.20 4.65
C GLN A 58 -11.84 -25.77 5.75
N VAL A 59 -12.28 -24.94 6.71
CA VAL A 59 -13.11 -25.37 7.85
C VAL A 59 -14.62 -25.47 7.49
N ARG A 60 -15.07 -24.92 6.36
CA ARG A 60 -16.49 -24.91 5.97
C ARG A 60 -16.96 -26.04 5.07
N ALA A 61 -16.07 -26.90 4.57
CA ALA A 61 -16.44 -28.05 3.76
C ALA A 61 -16.77 -29.27 4.65
N VAL A 62 -17.83 -29.18 5.46
CA VAL A 62 -18.50 -30.37 6.00
C VAL A 62 -19.40 -30.94 4.90
N VAL A 63 -18.99 -32.09 4.37
CA VAL A 63 -19.77 -32.93 3.46
C VAL A 63 -21.04 -33.39 4.20
N PRO A 64 -22.26 -33.21 3.67
CA PRO A 64 -23.43 -33.87 4.25
C PRO A 64 -23.34 -35.37 3.94
N PRO A 65 -23.37 -36.28 4.94
CA PRO A 65 -23.52 -37.69 4.65
C PRO A 65 -24.96 -37.94 4.17
N GLY A 66 -25.09 -38.20 2.87
CA GLY A 66 -26.25 -38.91 2.31
C GLY A 66 -25.85 -40.36 2.05
N ALA A 67 -26.34 -41.27 2.88
CA ALA A 67 -26.56 -42.69 2.60
C ALA A 67 -27.43 -43.28 3.72
#